data_AF-A0A8J2ZSJ9-F1
#
_entry.id   AF-A0A8J2ZSJ9-F1
#
_cell.length_a   1.000
_cell.length_b   1.000
_cell.length_c   1.000
_cell.angle_alpha   90.00
_cell.angle_beta   90.00
_cell.angle_gamma   90.00
#
_symmetry.space_group_name_H-M   'P 1'
#
loop_
_entity.id
_entity.type
_entity.pdbx_description
1 polymer ?
#
loop_
_entity_poly.entity_id
_entity_poly.type
_entity_poly.pdbx_seq_one_letter_code
_entity_poly.pdbx_strand_id
1 'polypeptide(L)' 'MYEFSHSWPFEWVMDDLYVEECPFCGERSVLLSLKKENIRLAQEGFKTHAVMPCCHEKLVIVNMDDDYIWSDQPLRSL' A
#
# COMPACT_ATOMS: atom_id res chain seq x y z
N MET A 1 14.95 -2.31 9.39
CA MET A 1 14.86 -3.27 8.28
C MET A 1 13.49 -3.91 8.39
N TYR A 2 12.60 -3.66 7.44
CA TYR A 2 11.26 -4.22 7.44
C TYR A 2 11.30 -5.64 6.86
N GLU A 3 10.48 -6.54 7.40
CA GLU A 3 10.38 -7.90 6.89
C GLU A 3 9.50 -7.95 5.65
N PHE A 4 9.84 -8.81 4.67
CA PHE A 4 9.06 -8.94 3.43
C PHE A 4 7.59 -9.33 3.68
N SER A 5 7.27 -9.93 4.83
CA SER A 5 5.90 -10.20 5.28
C SER A 5 5.03 -8.93 5.41
N HIS A 6 5.66 -7.76 5.55
CA HIS A 6 5.02 -6.45 5.70
C HIS A 6 5.01 -5.64 4.39
N SER A 7 5.49 -6.21 3.29
CA SER A 7 5.48 -5.53 1.99
C SER A 7 4.33 -6.02 1.11
N TRP A 8 3.82 -5.13 0.27
CA TRP A 8 2.80 -5.45 -0.72
C TRP A 8 3.08 -4.76 -2.05
N PRO A 9 3.00 -5.48 -3.18
CA PRO A 9 3.32 -4.92 -4.47
C PRO A 9 2.21 -3.99 -4.93
N PHE A 10 2.60 -2.97 -5.69
CA PHE A 10 1.67 -2.09 -6.38
C PHE A 10 2.20 -1.73 -7.78
N GLU A 11 1.32 -1.22 -8.63
CA GLU A 11 1.65 -0.76 -9.96
C GLU A 11 1.11 0.65 -10.20
N TRP A 12 1.87 1.45 -10.95
CA TRP A 12 1.42 2.74 -11.45
C TRP A 12 0.71 2.56 -12.78
N VAL A 13 -0.56 2.99 -12.85
CA VAL A 13 -1.32 3.08 -14.09
C VAL A 13 -1.65 4.55 -14.33
N MET A 14 -0.93 5.15 -15.27
CA MET A 14 -0.94 6.61 -15.50
C MET A 14 -0.52 7.39 -14.24
N ASP A 15 -1.46 8.05 -13.57
CA ASP A 15 -1.25 8.82 -12.33
C ASP A 15 -1.85 8.11 -11.10
N ASP A 16 -2.43 6.92 -11.30
CA ASP A 16 -3.16 6.17 -10.28
C ASP A 16 -2.36 4.94 -9.82
N LEU A 17 -2.49 4.61 -8.54
CA LEU A 17 -1.81 3.47 -7.92
C LEU A 17 -2.76 2.31 -7.74
N TYR A 18 -2.38 1.13 -8.21
CA TYR A 18 -3.19 -0.09 -8.13
C TYR A 18 -2.46 -1.19 -7.36
N VAL A 19 -3.21 -2.01 -6.62
CA VAL A 19 -2.73 -3.30 -6.13
C VAL A 19 -3.41 -4.42 -6.90
N GLU A 20 -2.64 -5.43 -7.32
CA GLU A 20 -3.19 -6.56 -8.07
C GLU A 20 -4.21 -7.35 -7.24
N GLU A 21 -3.94 -7.52 -5.94
CA GLU A 21 -4.82 -8.18 -4.98
C GLU A 21 -4.81 -7.41 -3.66
N CYS A 22 -5.96 -7.28 -3.00
CA CYS A 22 -6.06 -6.66 -1.68
C CYS A 22 -5.48 -7.59 -0.60
N PRO A 23 -4.53 -7.15 0.23
CA PRO A 23 -3.91 -7.99 1.27
C PRO A 23 -4.89 -8.43 2.38
N PHE A 24 -6.06 -7.78 2.48
CA PHE A 24 -7.03 -8.05 3.54
C PHE A 24 -8.20 -8.93 3.09
N CYS A 25 -8.74 -8.70 1.90
CA CYS A 25 -9.95 -9.38 1.42
C CYS A 25 -9.78 -10.14 0.10
N GLY A 26 -8.61 -10.08 -0.55
CA GLY A 26 -8.34 -10.79 -1.79
C GLY A 26 -9.00 -10.23 -3.06
N GLU A 27 -9.64 -9.05 -2.97
CA GLU A 27 -10.22 -8.37 -4.15
C GLU A 27 -9.13 -8.00 -5.16
N ARG A 28 -9.39 -8.18 -6.45
CA ARG A 28 -8.38 -7.94 -7.49
C ARG A 28 -8.49 -6.55 -8.11
N SER A 29 -7.37 -6.04 -8.62
CA SER A 29 -7.27 -4.76 -9.35
C SER A 29 -7.85 -3.59 -8.56
N VAL A 30 -7.35 -3.38 -7.34
CA VAL A 30 -7.89 -2.39 -6.41
C VAL A 30 -7.13 -1.07 -6.56
N LEU A 31 -7.85 0.00 -6.93
CA LEU A 31 -7.34 1.36 -6.96
C LEU A 31 -7.05 1.86 -5.53
N LEU A 32 -5.82 2.24 -5.24
CA LEU A 32 -5.42 2.84 -3.98
C LEU A 32 -5.37 4.37 -4.10
N SER A 33 -6.43 5.03 -3.65
CA SER A 33 -6.50 6.50 -3.69
C SER A 33 -5.61 7.13 -2.61
N LEU A 34 -4.37 7.47 -2.97
CA LEU A 34 -3.44 8.23 -2.15
C LEU A 34 -3.24 9.63 -2.73
N LYS A 35 -3.26 10.66 -1.86
CA LYS A 35 -2.89 12.01 -2.26
C LYS A 35 -1.39 12.04 -2.63
N LYS A 36 -1.03 12.82 -3.66
CA LYS A 36 0.38 13.01 -4.08
C LYS A 36 1.31 13.42 -2.92
N GLU A 37 0.80 14.22 -1.98
CA GLU A 37 1.52 14.57 -0.75
C GLU A 37 1.80 13.36 0.15
N ASN A 38 0.83 12.47 0.33
CA ASN A 38 0.99 11.26 1.15
C ASN A 38 1.98 10.28 0.52
N ILE A 39 1.99 10.16 -0.81
CA ILE A 39 2.97 9.34 -1.54
C ILE A 39 4.37 9.85 -1.25
N ARG A 40 4.60 11.16 -1.41
CA ARG A 40 5.90 11.78 -1.12
C ARG A 40 6.31 11.59 0.34
N LEU A 41 5.39 11.80 1.29
CA LEU A 41 5.66 11.58 2.71
C LEU A 41 6.04 10.11 3.00
N ALA A 42 5.35 9.15 2.39
CA ALA A 42 5.68 7.73 2.52
C ALA A 42 7.08 7.40 1.98
N GLN A 43 7.46 7.98 0.83
CA GLN A 43 8.79 7.84 0.23
C GLN A 43 9.90 8.48 1.10
N GLU A 44 9.59 9.57 1.81
CA GLU A 44 10.49 10.19 2.80
C GLU A 44 10.51 9.42 4.16
N GLY A 45 9.75 8.33 4.28
CA GLY A 45 9.71 7.48 5.48
C GLY A 45 8.75 7.97 6.58
N PHE A 46 7.88 8.93 6.29
CA PHE A 46 6.82 9.35 7.20
C PHE A 46 5.63 8.40 7.11
N LYS A 47 5.10 8.03 8.29
CA LYS A 47 3.92 7.17 8.35
C LYS A 47 2.70 7.89 7.74
N THR A 48 2.09 7.25 6.75
CA THR A 48 0.82 7.64 6.17
C THR A 48 -0.17 6.47 6.20
N HIS A 49 -1.34 6.63 5.60
CA HIS A 49 -2.29 5.54 5.46
C HIS A 49 -3.15 5.71 4.22
N ALA A 50 -3.66 4.58 3.73
CA ALA A 50 -4.74 4.51 2.76
C ALA A 50 -5.90 3.71 3.37
N VAL A 51 -7.11 3.99 2.90
CA VAL A 51 -8.28 3.15 3.17
C VAL A 51 -8.57 2.35 1.91
N MET A 52 -8.60 1.02 2.04
CA MET A 52 -8.90 0.13 0.93
C MET A 52 -10.36 0.31 0.50
N PRO A 53 -10.66 0.63 -0.77
CA PRO A 53 -12.05 0.89 -1.18
C PRO A 53 -12.92 -0.38 -1.21
N CYS A 54 -12.32 -1.57 -1.29
CA CYS A 54 -13.03 -2.84 -1.37
C CYS A 54 -13.55 -3.35 -0.01
N CYS A 55 -12.74 -3.23 1.05
CA CYS A 55 -13.06 -3.77 2.38
C CYS A 55 -13.07 -2.71 3.48
N HIS A 56 -12.73 -1.46 3.18
CA HIS A 56 -12.60 -0.35 4.12
C HIS A 56 -11.53 -0.56 5.19
N GLU A 57 -10.68 -1.57 5.05
CA GLU A 57 -9.53 -1.78 5.93
C GLU A 57 -8.50 -0.67 5.77
N LYS A 58 -7.84 -0.34 6.87
CA LYS A 58 -6.81 0.69 6.91
C LYS A 58 -5.45 0.07 6.62
N LEU A 59 -4.86 0.44 5.50
CA LEU A 59 -3.46 0.15 5.18
C LEU A 59 -2.58 1.26 5.74
N VAL A 60 -1.85 0.98 6.82
CA VAL A 60 -0.81 1.89 7.32
C VAL A 60 0.44 1.74 6.47
N ILE A 61 0.96 2.85 5.95
CA ILE A 61 2.13 2.88 5.06
C ILE A 61 3.28 3.51 5.85
N VAL A 62 4.31 2.73 6.14
CA VAL A 62 5.50 3.20 6.86
C VAL A 62 6.65 3.57 5.93
N ASN A 63 6.65 3.00 4.73
CA ASN A 63 7.57 3.33 3.66
C ASN A 63 6.94 2.93 2.32
N MET A 64 7.40 3.53 1.25
CA MET A 64 6.97 3.23 -0.11
C MET A 64 8.15 3.47 -1.04
N ASP A 65 8.49 2.47 -1.84
CA ASP A 65 9.51 2.58 -2.89
C ASP A 65 8.82 2.66 -4.26
N ASP A 66 9.44 2.13 -5.33
CA ASP A 66 8.91 2.25 -6.69
C ASP A 66 7.82 1.23 -7.02
N ASP A 67 7.80 0.07 -6.34
CA ASP A 67 6.91 -1.07 -6.62
C ASP A 67 6.36 -1.79 -5.38
N TYR A 68 6.78 -1.42 -4.17
CA TYR A 68 6.29 -1.96 -2.90
C TYR A 68 5.86 -0.89 -1.89
N ILE A 69 4.75 -1.18 -1.23
CA ILE A 69 4.31 -0.51 -0.01
C ILE A 69 4.78 -1.35 1.18
N TRP A 70 5.30 -0.69 2.21
CA TRP A 70 5.65 -1.30 3.49
C TRP A 70 4.68 -0.86 4.58
N SER A 71 4.25 -1.80 5.42
CA SER A 71 3.32 -1.56 6.52
C SER A 71 3.91 -1.86 7.90
N ASP A 72 3.23 -1.40 8.97
CA ASP A 72 3.55 -1.78 10.35
C ASP A 72 2.79 -3.02 10.83
N GLN A 73 2.00 -3.63 9.94
CA GLN A 73 1.38 -4.94 10.13
C GLN A 73 1.77 -5.90 9.00
N PRO A 74 1.79 -7.22 9.25
CA PRO A 74 1.95 -8.21 8.20
C PRO A 74 0.83 -8.11 7.17
N LEU A 75 1.19 -8.05 5.89
CA LEU A 75 0.25 -8.03 4.75
C LEU A 75 0.20 -9.38 4.05
N ARG A 76 1.27 -10.17 4.16
CA ARG A 76 1.34 -11.53 3.64
C ARG A 76 1.05 -12.48 4.80
N SER A 77 -0.21 -12.86 4.95
CA SER A 77 -0.54 -14.01 5.79
C SER A 77 -0.24 -15.29 5.00
N LEU A 78 0.86 -15.96 5.38
CA LEU A 78 1.14 -17.37 5.08
C LEU A 78 1.28 -18.09 6.41
#